data_AF-A0A7Y3MIA5-F1
#
_entry.id   AF-A0A7Y3MIA5-F1
#
_cell.length_a   1.000
_cell.length_b   1.000
_cell.length_c   1.000
_cell.angle_alpha   90.00
_cell.angle_beta   90.00
_cell.angle_gamma   90.00
#
_symmetry.space_group_name_H-M   'P 1'
#
loop_
_entity.id
_entity.type
_entity.pdbx_description
1 polymer ?
#
loop_
_entity_poly.entity_id
_entity_poly.type
_entity_poly.pdbx_seq_one_letter_code
_entity_poly.pdbx_strand_id
1 'polypeptide(L)'
;SAPFVAQGTLRQFVEAYWVGASVLCKAPANETIEKKAFVSKCLGYGQQALLQQEISSSASVAKPLFENCYALAENRKLVGEEAGDCSESRQQFRQQLRQLLGTLDTVKARALDAATRHE
;
A
#
# COMPACT_ATOMS: atom_id res chain seq x y z
N SER A 1 7.70 -19.41 -17.19
CA SER A 1 6.42 -18.97 -16.60
C SER A 1 6.64 -18.65 -15.13
N ALA A 2 6.83 -17.39 -14.75
CA ALA A 2 6.78 -17.05 -13.32
C ALA A 2 5.32 -17.24 -12.86
N PRO A 3 5.06 -18.00 -11.78
CA PRO A 3 3.71 -18.39 -11.42
C PRO A 3 2.88 -17.18 -10.96
N PHE A 4 1.60 -17.17 -11.35
CA PHE A 4 0.57 -16.18 -10.97
C PHE A 4 0.51 -15.89 -9.45
N VAL A 5 0.92 -16.88 -8.64
CA VAL A 5 1.05 -16.78 -7.18
C VAL A 5 2.01 -15.67 -6.75
N ALA A 6 3.14 -15.48 -7.44
CA ALA A 6 4.09 -14.42 -7.12
C ALA A 6 3.49 -13.01 -7.35
N GLN A 7 2.61 -12.87 -8.35
CA GLN A 7 1.92 -11.61 -8.66
C GLN A 7 0.82 -11.29 -7.63
N GLY A 8 0.07 -12.30 -7.19
CA GLY A 8 -0.95 -12.13 -6.15
C GLY A 8 -0.35 -11.64 -4.84
N THR A 9 0.75 -12.26 -4.41
CA THR A 9 1.47 -11.86 -3.20
C THR A 9 2.04 -10.45 -3.31
N LEU A 10 2.73 -10.12 -4.42
CA LEU A 10 3.27 -8.77 -4.61
C LEU A 10 2.18 -7.69 -4.55
N ARG A 11 1.03 -7.93 -5.17
CA ARG A 11 -0.10 -7.01 -5.11
C ARG A 11 -0.56 -6.78 -3.67
N GLN A 12 -0.67 -7.82 -2.84
CA GLN A 12 -1.07 -7.68 -1.43
C GLN A 12 -0.14 -6.75 -0.66
N PHE A 13 1.18 -6.88 -0.85
CA PHE A 13 2.15 -5.97 -0.25
C PHE A 13 1.94 -4.52 -0.69
N VAL A 14 1.80 -4.29 -2.00
CA VAL A 14 1.64 -2.93 -2.54
C VAL A 14 0.32 -2.30 -2.09
N GLU A 15 -0.77 -3.06 -2.06
CA GLU A 15 -2.07 -2.60 -1.56
C GLU A 15 -1.99 -2.23 -0.07
N ALA A 16 -1.38 -3.07 0.76
CA ALA A 16 -1.20 -2.78 2.18
C ALA A 16 -0.39 -1.48 2.38
N TYR A 17 0.65 -1.27 1.57
CA TYR A 17 1.49 -0.09 1.67
C TYR A 17 0.77 1.16 1.16
N TRP A 18 -0.09 1.03 0.13
CA TRP A 18 -0.93 2.12 -0.35
C TRP A 18 -1.96 2.55 0.71
N VAL A 19 -2.56 1.60 1.44
CA VAL A 19 -3.41 1.88 2.61
C VAL A 19 -2.61 2.64 3.66
N GLY A 20 -1.41 2.17 3.99
CA GLY A 20 -0.50 2.84 4.93
C GLY A 20 -0.18 4.27 4.53
N ALA A 21 0.26 4.50 3.29
CA ALA A 21 0.55 5.82 2.76
C ALA A 21 -0.69 6.73 2.75
N SER A 22 -1.87 6.18 2.49
CA SER A 22 -3.14 6.92 2.54
C SER A 22 -3.51 7.34 3.96
N VAL A 23 -3.21 6.52 4.97
CA VAL A 23 -3.34 6.91 6.38
C VAL A 23 -2.36 8.04 6.73
N LEU A 24 -1.10 7.97 6.27
CA LEU A 24 -0.12 9.03 6.51
C LEU A 24 -0.55 10.36 5.88
N CYS A 25 -1.10 10.34 4.66
CA CYS A 25 -1.58 11.56 3.98
C CYS A 25 -2.76 12.24 4.69
N LYS A 26 -3.53 11.50 5.51
CA LYS A 26 -4.65 12.04 6.29
C LYS A 26 -4.20 12.62 7.63
N ALA A 27 -2.97 12.34 8.06
CA ALA A 27 -2.44 12.89 9.29
C ALA A 27 -1.84 14.29 9.05
N PRO A 28 -1.94 15.21 10.02
CA PRO A 28 -1.25 16.49 9.97
C PRO A 28 0.25 16.32 9.69
N ALA A 29 0.81 17.27 8.95
CA ALA A 29 2.20 17.22 8.51
C ALA A 29 3.19 17.20 9.69
N ASN A 30 2.83 17.87 10.79
CA ASN A 30 3.62 18.01 12.02
C ASN A 30 3.26 16.98 13.11
N GLU A 31 2.33 16.06 12.87
CA GLU A 31 1.97 15.03 13.84
C GLU A 31 2.87 13.79 13.65
N THR A 32 3.59 13.44 14.71
CA THR A 32 4.28 12.16 14.82
C THR A 32 3.26 11.06 15.11
N ILE A 33 3.14 10.09 14.21
CA ILE A 33 2.25 8.95 14.40
C ILE A 33 3.06 7.79 14.97
N GLU A 34 2.70 7.36 16.18
CA GLU A 34 3.21 6.15 16.81
C GLU A 34 2.88 4.88 16.00
N LYS A 35 3.79 3.91 15.93
CA LYS A 35 3.62 2.65 15.19
C LYS A 35 2.30 1.92 15.50
N LYS A 36 1.96 1.80 16.79
CA LYS A 36 0.72 1.11 17.21
C LYS A 36 -0.53 1.83 16.71
N ALA A 37 -0.54 3.16 16.79
CA ALA A 37 -1.66 3.98 16.31
C ALA A 37 -1.77 3.90 14.78
N PHE A 38 -0.64 3.95 14.08
CA PHE A 38 -0.58 3.77 12.63
C PHE A 38 -1.18 2.44 12.19
N VAL A 39 -0.74 1.32 12.77
CA VAL A 39 -1.23 -0.03 12.43
C VAL A 39 -2.74 -0.13 12.69
N SER A 40 -3.23 0.40 13.81
CA SER A 40 -4.66 0.42 14.12
C SER A 40 -5.47 1.21 13.07
N LYS A 41 -5.01 2.42 12.73
CA LYS A 41 -5.62 3.25 11.67
C LYS A 41 -5.62 2.53 10.32
N CYS A 42 -4.54 1.80 9.98
CA CYS A 42 -4.45 1.03 8.74
C CYS A 42 -5.40 -0.17 8.70
N LEU A 43 -5.60 -0.88 9.81
CA LEU A 43 -6.58 -1.96 9.87
C LEU A 43 -8.00 -1.45 9.62
N GLY A 44 -8.38 -0.34 10.26
CA GLY A 44 -9.68 0.30 10.04
C GLY A 44 -9.86 0.83 8.62
N TYR A 45 -8.89 1.61 8.12
CA TYR A 45 -8.96 2.15 6.76
C TYR A 45 -8.84 1.07 5.69
N GLY A 46 -8.05 0.02 5.91
CA GLY A 46 -7.92 -1.10 4.99
C GLY A 46 -9.24 -1.85 4.77
N GLN A 47 -10.03 -2.05 5.83
CA GLN A 47 -11.38 -2.60 5.69
C GLN A 47 -12.30 -1.68 4.87
N GLN A 48 -12.23 -0.36 5.11
CA GLN A 48 -12.99 0.60 4.32
C GLN A 48 -12.58 0.60 2.84
N ALA A 49 -11.28 0.59 2.57
CA ALA A 49 -10.72 0.53 1.21
C ALA A 49 -11.12 -0.75 0.48
N LEU A 50 -11.21 -1.89 1.19
CA LEU A 50 -11.71 -3.14 0.63
C LEU A 50 -13.18 -3.04 0.23
N LEU A 51 -14.03 -2.49 1.10
CA LEU A 51 -15.45 -2.29 0.83
C LEU A 51 -15.69 -1.32 -0.34
N GLN A 52 -14.81 -0.34 -0.51
CA GLN A 52 -14.83 0.63 -1.61
C GLN A 52 -14.13 0.13 -2.88
N GLN A 53 -13.68 -1.13 -2.91
CA GLN A 53 -12.93 -1.73 -4.03
C GLN A 53 -11.64 -0.96 -4.41
N GLU A 54 -11.09 -0.17 -3.48
CA GLU A 54 -9.80 0.50 -3.68
C GLU A 54 -8.62 -0.48 -3.58
N ILE A 55 -8.82 -1.60 -2.87
CA ILE A 55 -7.93 -2.76 -2.81
C ILE A 55 -8.71 -4.04 -3.12
N SER A 56 -8.02 -5.08 -3.59
CA SER A 56 -8.64 -6.27 -4.19
C SER A 56 -8.78 -7.47 -3.25
N SER A 57 -8.11 -7.47 -2.10
CA SER A 57 -8.08 -8.64 -1.21
C SER A 57 -8.03 -8.27 0.27
N SER A 58 -8.78 -9.03 1.08
CA SER A 58 -8.69 -8.96 2.55
C SER A 58 -7.32 -9.36 3.07
N ALA A 59 -6.56 -10.17 2.33
CA ALA A 59 -5.19 -10.54 2.69
C ALA A 59 -4.23 -9.34 2.67
N SER A 60 -4.58 -8.26 1.97
CA SER A 60 -3.84 -6.98 1.98
C SER A 60 -4.06 -6.21 3.29
N VAL A 61 -5.07 -6.58 4.10
CA VAL A 61 -5.39 -5.95 5.40
C VAL A 61 -4.82 -6.79 6.53
N ALA A 62 -3.49 -6.81 6.65
CA ALA A 62 -2.80 -7.63 7.62
C ALA A 62 -1.83 -6.81 8.49
N LYS A 63 -1.88 -7.02 9.80
CA LYS A 63 -1.02 -6.33 10.78
C LYS A 63 0.47 -6.40 10.43
N PRO A 64 1.07 -7.56 10.09
CA PRO A 64 2.50 -7.63 9.74
C PRO A 64 2.86 -6.77 8.51
N LEU A 65 1.97 -6.66 7.53
CA LEU A 65 2.20 -5.82 6.35
C LEU A 65 2.22 -4.33 6.73
N PHE A 66 1.33 -3.90 7.62
CA PHE A 66 1.31 -2.52 8.11
C PHE A 66 2.51 -2.21 9.02
N GLU A 67 2.97 -3.17 9.82
CA GLU A 67 4.19 -3.00 10.62
C GLU A 67 5.43 -2.81 9.73
N ASN A 68 5.53 -3.54 8.62
CA ASN A 68 6.60 -3.39 7.64
C ASN A 68 6.46 -2.07 6.85
N CYS A 69 5.23 -1.67 6.50
CA CYS A 69 4.97 -0.36 5.89
C CYS A 69 5.42 0.78 6.80
N TYR A 70 5.17 0.68 8.11
CA TYR A 70 5.64 1.67 9.08
C TYR A 70 7.17 1.75 9.11
N ALA A 71 7.86 0.61 9.17
CA ALA A 71 9.32 0.58 9.15
C ALA A 71 9.88 1.22 7.86
N LEU A 72 9.25 0.98 6.71
CA LEU A 72 9.63 1.66 5.47
C LEU A 72 9.38 3.17 5.54
N ALA A 73 8.23 3.59 6.07
CA ALA A 73 7.89 5.00 6.22
C ALA A 73 8.89 5.73 7.15
N GLU A 74 9.31 5.08 8.23
CA GLU A 74 10.32 5.58 9.18
C GLU A 74 11.69 5.74 8.50
N ASN A 75 12.16 4.72 7.76
CA ASN A 75 13.40 4.82 6.98
C ASN A 75 13.37 5.94 5.92
N ARG A 76 12.17 6.25 5.41
CA ARG A 76 11.94 7.34 4.45
C ARG A 76 11.65 8.68 5.12
N LYS A 77 11.74 8.75 6.45
CA LYS A 77 11.45 9.94 7.26
C LYS A 77 10.03 10.48 7.08
N LEU A 78 9.06 9.63 6.74
CA LEU A 78 7.65 10.02 6.55
C LEU A 78 6.85 10.02 7.87
N VAL A 79 7.44 9.46 8.92
CA VAL A 79 6.94 9.38 10.30
C VAL A 79 8.13 9.58 11.25
N GLY A 80 7.86 9.78 12.54
CA GLY A 80 8.89 10.05 13.54
C GLY A 80 9.21 11.54 13.68
N GLU A 81 10.06 11.87 14.66
CA GLU A 81 10.46 13.25 14.97
C GLU A 81 11.34 13.87 13.88
N GLU A 82 12.07 13.03 13.13
CA GLU A 82 12.93 13.47 12.02
C GLU A 82 12.16 13.86 10.74
N ALA A 83 10.83 13.72 10.74
CA ALA A 83 10.01 13.86 9.54
C ALA A 83 9.82 15.30 9.06
N GLY A 84 10.04 16.33 9.88
CA GLY A 84 9.84 17.73 9.48
C GLY A 84 8.45 17.95 8.81
N ASP A 85 8.37 18.83 7.81
CA ASP A 85 7.20 18.88 6.93
C ASP A 85 7.26 17.75 5.90
N CYS A 86 6.46 16.71 6.14
CA CYS A 86 6.40 15.52 5.31
C CYS A 86 5.14 15.38 4.46
N SER A 87 4.31 16.43 4.37
CA SER A 87 3.04 16.36 3.65
C SER A 87 3.23 15.96 2.19
N GLU A 88 4.13 16.65 1.49
CA GLU A 88 4.42 16.39 0.08
C GLU A 88 5.05 15.00 -0.12
N SER A 89 6.04 14.64 0.70
CA SER A 89 6.70 13.32 0.65
C SER A 89 5.71 12.17 0.89
N ARG A 90 4.75 12.34 1.81
CA ARG A 90 3.67 11.36 2.05
C ARG A 90 2.76 11.22 0.82
N GLN A 91 2.41 12.34 0.18
CA GLN A 91 1.60 12.33 -1.05
C GLN A 91 2.33 11.65 -2.21
N GLN A 92 3.61 11.98 -2.41
CA GLN A 92 4.44 11.35 -3.44
C GLN A 92 4.57 9.84 -3.20
N PHE A 93 4.80 9.41 -1.95
CA PHE A 93 4.86 7.99 -1.60
C PHE A 93 3.54 7.26 -1.93
N ARG A 94 2.39 7.85 -1.56
CA ARG A 94 1.08 7.30 -1.90
C ARG A 94 0.86 7.20 -3.41
N GLN A 95 1.28 8.22 -4.17
CA GLN A 95 1.13 8.26 -5.63
C GLN A 95 1.99 7.18 -6.30
N GLN A 96 3.25 7.01 -5.87
CA GLN A 96 4.14 5.96 -6.38
C GLN A 96 3.52 4.56 -6.20
N LEU A 97 2.95 4.29 -5.02
CA LEU A 97 2.27 3.02 -4.77
C LEU A 97 1.03 2.84 -5.66
N ARG A 98 0.26 3.91 -5.90
CA ARG A 98 -0.89 3.85 -6.82
C ARG A 98 -0.47 3.56 -8.26
N GLN A 99 0.64 4.16 -8.72
CA GLN A 99 1.23 3.87 -10.03
C GLN A 99 1.71 2.42 -10.14
N LEU A 100 2.31 1.89 -9.07
CA LEU A 100 2.74 0.49 -9.03
C LEU A 100 1.54 -0.47 -9.11
N LEU A 101 0.43 -0.18 -8.42
CA LEU A 101 -0.80 -0.96 -8.55
C LEU A 101 -1.33 -0.98 -10.00
N GLY A 102 -1.39 0.18 -10.66
CA GLY A 102 -1.80 0.25 -12.07
C GLY A 102 -0.86 -0.49 -13.03
N THR A 103 0.43 -0.51 -12.71
CA THR A 103 1.42 -1.33 -13.45
C THR A 103 1.14 -2.82 -13.27
N LEU A 104 0.84 -3.26 -12.05
CA LEU A 104 0.47 -4.66 -11.77
C LEU A 104 -0.83 -5.05 -12.48
N ASP A 105 -1.82 -4.14 -12.54
CA ASP A 105 -3.07 -4.35 -13.30
C ASP A 105 -2.78 -4.57 -14.78
N THR A 106 -1.94 -3.72 -15.38
CA THR A 106 -1.54 -3.83 -16.79
C THR A 106 -0.83 -5.15 -17.08
N VAL A 107 0.09 -5.57 -16.20
CA VAL A 107 0.80 -6.85 -16.34
C VAL A 107 -0.16 -8.03 -16.24
N LYS A 108 -1.09 -8.01 -15.27
CA LYS A 108 -2.10 -9.05 -15.08
C LYS A 108 -3.01 -9.17 -16.31
N ALA A 109 -3.49 -8.06 -16.86
CA ALA A 109 -4.32 -8.05 -18.05
C ALA A 109 -3.61 -8.71 -19.25
N ARG A 110 -2.36 -8.30 -19.51
CA ARG A 110 -1.54 -8.89 -20.59
C ARG A 110 -1.30 -10.39 -20.42
N ALA A 111 -1.10 -10.84 -19.18
CA ALA A 111 -0.91 -12.26 -18.89
C ALA A 111 -2.18 -13.08 -19.16
N LEU A 112 -3.35 -12.53 -18.84
CA LEU A 112 -4.64 -13.15 -19.13
C LEU A 112 -4.91 -13.20 -20.65
N ASP A 113 -4.68 -12.10 -21.37
CA ASP A 113 -4.84 -12.04 -22.83
C ASP A 113 -3.91 -13.01 -23.59
N ALA A 114 -2.73 -13.28 -23.02
CA ALA A 114 -1.81 -14.27 -23.58
C ALA A 114 -2.33 -15.70 -23.34
N ALA A 115 -2.88 -15.99 -22.17
CA ALA A 115 -3.44 -17.30 -21.85
C ALA A 115 -4.63 -17.65 -22.74
N THR A 116 -5.57 -16.70 -22.95
CA THR A 116 -6.76 -16.91 -23.79
C THR A 116 -6.47 -17.04 -25.28
N ARG A 117 -5.27 -16.65 -25.75
CA ARG A 117 -4.84 -16.81 -27.15
C ARG A 117 -4.16 -18.15 -27.44
N HIS A 118 -3.84 -18.91 -26.40
CA HIS A 118 -3.24 -20.24 -26.50
C HIS A 118 -4.26 -21.37 -26.25
N GLU A 119 -5.55 -21.03 -26.08
CA GLU A 119 -6.70 -21.92 -26.04
C GLU A 119 -7.50 -21.82 -27.36
#